data_AF-B8CW39-F1
#
_entry.id   AF-B8CW39-F1
#
_cell.length_a   1.000
_cell.length_b   1.000
_cell.length_c   1.000
_cell.angle_alpha   90.00
_cell.angle_beta   90.00
_cell.angle_gamma   90.00
#
_symmetry.space_group_name_H-M   'P 1'
#
loop_
_entity.id
_entity.type
_entity.pdbx_description
1 polymer ?
#
loop_
_entity_poly.entity_id
_entity_poly.type
_entity_poly.pdbx_seq_one_letter_code
_entity_poly.pdbx_strand_id
1 'polypeptide(L)'
;MISIPQKTHVHCTVENCKWFAEPNLCVAEKILVVSDDFARELPNEMDVEQTNQIVSQKGLSPITECYQSCCKTFVPRDLYDKGLGGSS
;
A
#
# COMPACT_ATOMS: atom_id res chain seq x y z
N MET A 1 1.99 -32.49 1.66
CA MET A 1 1.15 -31.28 1.62
C MET A 1 1.88 -30.29 0.73
N ILE A 2 1.35 -30.00 -0.46
CA ILE A 2 1.93 -28.98 -1.34
C ILE A 2 1.36 -27.64 -0.88
N SER A 3 2.21 -26.80 -0.31
CA SER A 3 1.86 -25.42 0.02
C SER A 3 1.70 -24.66 -1.30
N ILE A 4 0.46 -24.39 -1.71
CA ILE A 4 0.20 -23.49 -2.83
C ILE A 4 0.62 -22.10 -2.35
N PRO A 5 1.60 -21.43 -3.00
CA PRO A 5 1.92 -20.06 -2.63
C PRO A 5 0.69 -19.20 -2.85
N GLN A 6 0.16 -18.58 -1.79
CA GLN A 6 -0.86 -17.56 -1.95
C GLN A 6 -0.24 -16.42 -2.76
N LYS A 7 -0.75 -16.24 -3.98
CA LYS A 7 -0.30 -15.18 -4.87
C LYS A 7 -0.98 -13.89 -4.44
N THR A 8 -0.22 -12.97 -3.86
CA THR A 8 -0.70 -11.62 -3.57
C THR A 8 -0.95 -10.89 -4.90
N HIS A 9 -2.17 -10.40 -5.11
CA HIS A 9 -2.51 -9.56 -6.26
C HIS A 9 -2.67 -8.13 -5.79
N VAL A 10 -1.82 -7.23 -6.30
CA VAL A 10 -1.96 -5.79 -6.10
C VAL A 10 -2.55 -5.22 -7.37
N HIS A 11 -3.74 -4.64 -7.29
CA HIS A 11 -4.37 -4.00 -8.44
C HIS A 11 -3.99 -2.53 -8.51
N CYS A 12 -3.76 -2.02 -9.72
CA CYS A 12 -3.39 -0.63 -9.98
C CYS A 12 -4.19 -0.09 -11.16
N THR A 13 -4.67 1.16 -11.04
CA THR A 13 -5.43 1.87 -12.08
C THR A 13 -4.62 2.98 -12.75
N VAL A 14 -3.32 3.08 -12.44
CA VAL A 14 -2.42 4.10 -12.97
C VAL A 14 -1.68 3.51 -14.17
N GLU A 15 -2.30 3.59 -15.35
CA GLU A 15 -1.81 2.93 -16.59
C GLU A 15 -0.42 3.39 -17.04
N ASN A 16 -0.03 4.62 -16.70
CA ASN A 16 1.29 5.16 -17.02
C ASN A 16 2.36 4.83 -15.96
N CYS A 17 2.03 4.02 -14.95
CA CYS A 17 3.01 3.50 -14.00
C CYS A 17 3.92 2.48 -14.69
N LYS A 18 5.24 2.57 -14.48
CA LYS A 18 6.22 1.59 -14.99
C LYS A 18 5.88 0.14 -14.63
N TRP A 19 5.22 -0.06 -13.49
CA TRP A 19 4.88 -1.38 -12.95
C TRP A 19 3.46 -1.83 -13.30
N PHE A 20 2.76 -1.10 -14.16
CA PHE A 20 1.43 -1.48 -14.64
C PHE A 20 1.53 -2.67 -15.61
N ALA A 21 0.68 -3.66 -15.39
CA ALA A 21 0.42 -4.76 -16.31
C ALA A 21 -1.09 -4.92 -16.50
N GLU A 22 -1.48 -5.20 -17.74
CA GLU A 22 -2.89 -5.38 -18.10
C GLU A 22 -3.53 -6.57 -17.35
N PRO A 23 -4.81 -6.48 -16.97
CA PRO A 23 -5.73 -5.36 -17.21
C PRO A 23 -5.70 -4.24 -16.16
N ASN A 24 -5.12 -4.49 -14.98
CA ASN A 24 -5.14 -3.57 -13.83
C ASN A 24 -4.26 -4.09 -12.70
N LEU A 25 -3.08 -4.63 -13.02
CA LEU A 25 -2.19 -5.30 -12.08
C LEU A 25 -0.94 -4.45 -11.86
N CYS A 26 -0.52 -4.32 -10.61
CA CYS A 26 0.82 -3.85 -10.25
C CYS A 26 1.75 -5.05 -10.14
N VAL A 27 2.83 -5.06 -10.93
CA VAL A 27 3.85 -6.11 -10.90
C VAL A 27 5.12 -5.70 -10.14
N ALA A 28 5.06 -4.62 -9.35
CA ALA A 28 6.16 -4.22 -8.51
C ALA A 28 6.44 -5.30 -7.44
N GLU A 29 7.72 -5.62 -7.22
CA GLU A 29 8.13 -6.58 -6.17
C GLU A 29 7.88 -6.03 -4.77
N LYS A 30 7.93 -4.70 -4.62
CA LYS A 30 7.75 -3.98 -3.36
C LYS A 30 6.90 -2.74 -3.62
N ILE A 31 6.00 -2.45 -2.69
CA ILE A 31 5.16 -1.25 -2.71
C ILE A 31 5.29 -0.51 -1.38
N LEU A 32 5.31 0.82 -1.43
CA LEU A 32 5.23 1.68 -0.26
C LEU A 32 3.85 2.32 -0.20
N VAL A 33 3.13 2.09 0.89
CA VAL A 33 1.84 2.73 1.17
C VAL A 33 2.06 3.79 2.23
N VAL A 34 1.64 5.02 1.94
CA VAL A 34 1.68 6.17 2.85
C VAL A 34 0.35 6.92 2.79
N SER A 35 0.10 7.81 3.74
CA SER A 35 -1.03 8.75 3.64
C SER A 35 -0.83 9.72 2.48
N ASP A 36 -1.93 10.28 1.98
CA ASP A 36 -1.91 11.25 0.89
C ASP A 36 -1.10 12.51 1.28
N ASP A 37 -1.14 12.91 2.55
CA ASP A 37 -0.36 14.02 3.09
C ASP A 37 1.14 13.71 3.06
N PHE A 38 1.55 12.50 3.48
CA PHE A 38 2.94 12.08 3.40
C PHE A 38 3.43 12.05 1.96
N ALA A 39 2.65 11.44 1.05
CA ALA A 39 3.02 11.34 -0.37
C ALA A 39 3.29 12.73 -1.00
N ARG A 40 2.55 13.77 -0.60
CA ARG A 40 2.75 15.14 -1.07
C ARG A 40 4.03 15.81 -0.54
N GLU A 41 4.54 15.36 0.60
CA GLU A 41 5.75 15.92 1.24
C GLU A 41 7.03 15.16 0.89
N LEU A 42 6.92 13.91 0.41
CA LEU A 42 8.08 13.10 0.04
C LEU A 42 8.65 13.54 -1.32
N PRO A 43 9.98 13.66 -1.47
CA PRO A 43 10.62 13.82 -2.76
C PRO A 43 10.28 12.67 -3.72
N ASN A 44 10.20 12.96 -5.03
CA ASN A 44 9.85 11.97 -6.05
C ASN A 44 10.85 10.80 -6.13
N GLU A 45 12.09 11.03 -5.70
CA GLU A 45 13.17 10.04 -5.69
C GLU A 45 13.11 9.10 -4.49
N MET A 46 12.27 9.38 -3.50
CA MET A 46 12.08 8.49 -2.36
C MET A 46 11.07 7.40 -2.71
N ASP A 47 11.49 6.16 -2.50
CA ASP A 47 10.77 4.95 -2.79
C ASP A 47 10.78 3.99 -1.58
N VAL A 48 10.36 2.75 -1.86
CA VAL A 48 10.21 1.69 -0.87
C VAL A 48 11.52 1.30 -0.18
N GLU A 49 12.68 1.49 -0.80
CA GLU A 49 13.97 1.16 -0.18
C GLU A 49 14.33 2.13 0.95
N GLN A 50 13.80 3.35 0.95
CA GLN A 50 14.04 4.34 2.02
C GLN A 50 12.98 4.31 3.13
N THR A 51 12.12 3.29 3.21
CA THR A 51 11.05 3.17 4.21
C THR A 51 11.54 3.43 5.64
N ASN A 52 12.65 2.81 6.05
CA ASN A 52 13.18 2.99 7.41
C ASN A 52 13.66 4.42 7.68
N GLN A 53 14.22 5.09 6.66
CA GLN A 53 14.62 6.49 6.76
C GLN A 53 13.39 7.40 6.89
N ILE A 54 12.35 7.17 6.08
CA ILE A 54 11.08 7.91 6.15
C ILE A 54 10.50 7.80 7.55
N VAL A 55 10.38 6.58 8.09
CA VAL A 55 9.83 6.35 9.44
C VAL A 55 10.69 7.02 10.51
N SER A 56 12.02 6.96 10.38
CA SER A 56 12.92 7.58 11.37
C SER A 56 12.83 9.10 11.38
N GLN A 57 12.56 9.74 10.24
CA GLN A 57 12.55 11.21 10.11
C GLN A 57 11.16 11.82 10.32
N LYS A 58 10.10 11.15 9.85
CA LYS A 58 8.72 11.66 9.85
C LYS A 58 7.75 10.86 10.71
N GLY A 59 8.15 9.70 11.22
CA GLY A 59 7.26 8.74 11.89
C GLY A 59 6.44 7.91 10.89
N LEU A 60 5.50 7.14 11.42
CA LEU A 60 4.50 6.41 10.63
C LEU A 60 3.39 7.39 10.19
N SER A 61 2.82 7.17 9.01
CA SER A 61 1.64 7.92 8.56
C SER A 61 0.44 7.61 9.48
N PRO A 62 -0.15 8.58 10.19
CA PRO A 62 -1.23 8.35 11.13
C PRO A 62 -2.57 8.22 10.38
N ILE A 63 -2.85 7.04 9.82
CA ILE A 63 -4.11 6.73 9.13
C ILE A 63 -5.02 5.86 10.01
N THR A 64 -6.31 6.18 10.03
CA THR A 64 -7.36 5.41 10.72
C THR A 64 -8.44 4.93 9.76
N GLU A 65 -8.50 5.50 8.55
CA GLU A 65 -9.51 5.21 7.54
C GLU A 65 -8.87 5.06 6.16
N CYS A 66 -9.46 4.23 5.29
CA CYS A 66 -8.86 3.90 3.99
C CYS A 66 -8.71 5.11 3.07
N TYR A 67 -9.63 6.08 3.13
CA TYR A 67 -9.60 7.29 2.31
C TYR A 67 -8.49 8.27 2.68
N GLN A 68 -7.81 8.07 3.82
CA GLN A 68 -6.63 8.85 4.22
C GLN A 68 -5.35 8.33 3.54
N SER A 69 -5.46 7.28 2.75
CA SER A 69 -4.40 6.71 1.93
C SER A 69 -4.93 6.36 0.52
N CYS A 70 -4.01 6.05 -0.39
CA CYS A 70 -4.38 5.47 -1.68
C CYS A 70 -4.74 3.98 -1.63
N CYS A 71 -4.60 3.31 -0.48
CA CYS A 71 -4.90 1.88 -0.34
C CYS A 71 -6.40 1.65 -0.10
N LYS A 72 -7.17 1.43 -1.17
CA LYS A 72 -8.62 1.20 -1.08
C LYS A 72 -9.02 -0.10 -0.36
N THR A 73 -8.09 -1.02 -0.18
CA THR A 73 -8.27 -2.25 0.61
C THR A 73 -7.78 -2.11 2.05
N PHE A 74 -7.34 -0.92 2.48
CA PHE A 74 -6.92 -0.69 3.86
C PHE A 74 -8.09 -0.90 4.82
N VAL A 75 -7.82 -1.69 5.86
CA VAL A 75 -8.70 -1.90 7.01
C VAL A 75 -7.85 -1.77 8.27
N PRO A 76 -8.27 -0.97 9.27
CA PRO A 76 -7.60 -0.95 10.56
C PRO A 76 -7.48 -2.37 11.13
N ARG A 77 -6.28 -2.74 11.60
CA ARG A 77 -6.00 -4.12 12.06
C ARG A 77 -7.01 -4.60 13.10
N ASP A 78 -7.33 -3.74 14.06
CA ASP A 78 -8.26 -4.11 15.14
C ASP A 78 -9.70 -4.32 14.65
N LEU A 79 -10.11 -3.65 13.58
CA LEU A 79 -11.41 -3.88 12.93
C LEU A 79 -11.40 -5.16 12.11
N TYR A 80 -10.32 -5.45 11.39
CA TYR A 80 -10.16 -6.71 10.67
C TYR A 80 -10.22 -7.91 11.61
N ASP A 81 -9.48 -7.87 12.72
CA ASP A 81 -9.42 -8.94 13.71
C ASP A 81 -10.78 -9.20 14.40
N LYS A 82 -11.64 -8.18 14.49
CA LYS A 82 -13.02 -8.28 15.00
C LYS A 82 -14.02 -8.74 13.94
N GLY A 83 -13.61 -8.91 12.68
CA GLY A 83 -14.51 -9.19 11.56
C GLY A 83 -15.41 -8.01 11.19
N LEU A 84 -15.02 -6.78 11.54
CA LEU A 84 -15.80 -5.55 11.40
C LEU A 84 -15.29 -4.63 10.27
N GLY A 85 -14.28 -5.04 9.50
CA GLY A 85 -13.77 -4.29 8.34
C GLY A 85 -14.07 -5.00 7.01
N GLY A 86 -14.56 -4.26 6.01
CA GLY A 86 -14.74 -4.78 4.63
C GLY A 86 -13.40 -4.86 3.87
N SER A 87 -13.18 -5.71 2.87
CA SER A 87 -14.09 -6.54 2.08
C SER A 87 -13.50 -7.94 1.90
N SER A 88 -14.39 -8.95 1.92
CA SER A 88 -14.30 -10.29 1.29
C SER A 88 -12.94 -11.02 1.26
#